data_AF-A0A937Z407-F1
#
_entry.id   AF-A0A937Z407-F1
#
_cell.length_a   1.000
_cell.length_b   1.000
_cell.length_c   1.000
_cell.angle_alpha   90.00
_cell.angle_beta   90.00
_cell.angle_gamma   90.00
#
_symmetry.space_group_name_H-M   'P 1'
#
loop_
_entity.id
_entity.type
_entity.pdbx_description
1 polymer ?
#
loop_
_entity_poly.entity_id
_entity_poly.type
_entity_poly.pdbx_seq_one_letter_code
_entity_poly.pdbx_strand_id
1 'polypeptide(L)'
;MAEQQDRELHEAFRADPRFVNDQRWQLLFTDKGRLITTVPPLLPEPAPPDVPHPLADRYRAEMASVFGGDVGESEELGGRWDEVFLPEDASVWVLPFPEIYEVFERLGQAARFPRFLLAGARARYRLDPARVRIGIVVAGGAAPGLNQAVDSIVKRHGLLATARLGWSEEPWGPGKVEAIGFEGGYDGILGGRWCTVTHSDTDRRALDAGCWLKCLRGSTKCGVVDQLAAHLVPLELDILYAVGGEGTHKTALKLSQRFRELDGVKQPVVVAGPKTMDRDLAFADVTFGFRTTVDAAEELILRMHAEAETLNRLAIVELFGADSGFVALHASYASGEVDYVLIPEMIDKRGLACEVAKCVDRLAARIQRKQHAVLVVAEGASARWRAATFKHGQADLKAEAFAGLVAQITDALRQRLEADPSGPPPGFGIFVNQPRHLIRSTPPNTFDIDLCKYTGKLMVDTALAGYTECSVNLWNGHYCIVPLEATTAKLAKVDPASYYFLSMFERYFLPS
;
A
#
# COMPACT_ATOMS: atom_id res chain seq x y z
N MET A 1 -8.32 36.99 -9.36
CA MET A 1 -8.73 36.29 -8.12
C MET A 1 -8.01 34.95 -8.01
N ALA A 2 -8.34 33.93 -8.80
CA ALA A 2 -7.66 32.62 -8.75
C ALA A 2 -6.14 32.70 -9.06
N GLU A 3 -5.72 33.43 -10.11
CA GLU A 3 -4.29 33.62 -10.44
C GLU A 3 -3.48 34.37 -9.37
N GLN A 4 -4.13 35.23 -8.59
CA GLN A 4 -3.49 36.01 -7.54
C GLN A 4 -3.33 35.17 -6.27
N GLN A 5 -4.36 34.38 -5.95
CA GLN A 5 -4.35 33.41 -4.87
C GLN A 5 -3.32 32.29 -5.12
N ASP A 6 -3.19 31.83 -6.38
CA ASP A 6 -2.14 30.89 -6.80
C ASP A 6 -0.73 31.49 -6.69
N ARG A 7 -0.54 32.76 -7.04
CA ARG A 7 0.76 33.44 -6.89
C ARG A 7 1.16 33.60 -5.43
N GLU A 8 0.23 34.01 -4.57
CA GLU A 8 0.48 34.17 -3.12
C GLU A 8 0.80 32.82 -2.47
N LEU A 9 0.12 31.74 -2.87
CA LEU A 9 0.45 30.38 -2.42
C LEU A 9 1.81 29.92 -2.95
N HIS A 10 2.15 30.20 -4.20
CA HIS A 10 3.43 29.86 -4.80
C HIS A 10 4.61 30.57 -4.11
N GLU A 11 4.45 31.85 -3.76
CA GLU A 11 5.44 32.60 -2.98
C GLU A 11 5.58 32.05 -1.57
N ALA A 12 4.47 31.64 -0.93
CA ALA A 12 4.51 30.96 0.38
C ALA A 12 5.22 29.60 0.33
N PHE A 13 5.05 28.81 -0.72
CA PHE A 13 5.76 27.52 -0.91
C PHE A 13 7.24 27.70 -1.25
N ARG A 14 7.60 28.69 -2.08
CA ARG A 14 9.00 29.03 -2.37
C ARG A 14 9.76 29.54 -1.15
N ALA A 15 9.07 30.26 -0.28
CA ALA A 15 9.64 30.75 0.97
C ALA A 15 9.74 29.65 2.05
N ASP A 16 9.17 28.47 1.80
CA ASP A 16 9.16 27.37 2.76
C ASP A 16 10.43 26.51 2.62
N PRO A 17 11.34 26.56 3.60
CA PRO A 17 12.61 25.83 3.54
C PRO A 17 12.45 24.31 3.55
N ARG A 18 11.22 23.78 3.72
CA ARG A 18 10.91 22.34 3.59
C ARG A 18 11.11 21.80 2.17
N PHE A 19 11.01 22.64 1.14
CA PHE A 19 11.01 22.20 -0.26
C PHE A 19 12.29 22.62 -0.98
N VAL A 20 13.17 21.66 -1.23
CA VAL A 20 14.42 21.89 -1.96
C VAL A 20 14.22 21.43 -3.41
N ASN A 21 13.49 22.23 -4.19
CA ASN A 21 13.73 22.30 -5.63
C ASN A 21 13.10 23.57 -6.21
N ASP A 22 13.93 24.44 -6.79
CA ASP A 22 13.45 25.60 -7.51
C ASP A 22 12.91 25.14 -8.87
N GLN A 23 11.65 25.48 -9.12
CA GLN A 23 10.95 25.49 -10.40
C GLN A 23 9.94 24.35 -10.72
N ARG A 24 8.69 24.82 -10.86
CA ARG A 24 7.60 24.39 -11.77
C ARG A 24 6.63 23.32 -11.24
N TRP A 25 5.42 23.82 -10.93
CA TRP A 25 4.12 23.19 -10.66
C TRP A 25 4.12 21.72 -10.21
N GLN A 26 3.99 21.53 -8.90
CA GLN A 26 4.05 20.23 -8.21
C GLN A 26 2.96 20.12 -7.15
N LEU A 27 1.71 20.41 -7.54
CA LEU A 27 0.60 20.54 -6.62
C LEU A 27 -0.53 19.58 -7.02
N LEU A 28 -0.96 18.76 -6.07
CA LEU A 28 -2.15 17.92 -6.14
C LEU A 28 -3.28 18.62 -5.37
N PHE A 29 -4.51 18.47 -5.85
CA PHE A 29 -5.69 18.91 -5.11
C PHE A 29 -6.32 17.71 -4.39
N THR A 30 -6.62 17.87 -3.11
CA THR A 30 -7.53 16.94 -2.43
C THR A 30 -8.96 17.15 -2.92
N ASP A 31 -9.81 16.16 -2.67
CA ASP A 31 -11.26 16.26 -2.83
C ASP A 31 -11.90 17.39 -2.01
N LYS A 32 -11.20 17.91 -0.99
CA LYS A 32 -11.59 19.07 -0.17
C LYS A 32 -10.94 20.39 -0.64
N GLY A 33 -10.28 20.41 -1.80
CA GLY A 33 -9.66 21.61 -2.36
C GLY A 33 -8.37 22.05 -1.65
N ARG A 34 -7.75 21.18 -0.84
CA ARG A 34 -6.44 21.45 -0.21
C ARG A 34 -5.32 21.12 -1.20
N LEU A 35 -4.36 22.02 -1.29
CA LEU A 35 -3.14 21.86 -2.08
C LEU A 35 -2.15 20.94 -1.35
N ILE A 36 -1.59 19.96 -2.05
CA ILE A 36 -0.57 19.03 -1.54
C ILE A 36 0.62 19.03 -2.50
N THR A 37 1.84 19.14 -1.97
CA THR A 37 3.09 19.00 -2.73
C THR A 37 3.29 17.59 -3.28
N THR A 38 3.91 17.45 -4.46
CA THR A 38 4.39 16.15 -4.96
C THR A 38 5.85 15.87 -4.63
N VAL A 39 6.57 16.85 -4.07
CA VAL A 39 7.95 16.69 -3.61
C VAL A 39 7.97 16.55 -2.09
N PRO A 40 8.53 15.45 -1.57
CA PRO A 40 8.66 15.26 -0.13
C PRO A 40 9.68 16.24 0.46
N PRO A 41 9.55 16.60 1.75
CA PRO A 41 10.55 17.41 2.41
C PRO A 41 11.89 16.67 2.54
N LEU A 42 12.97 17.45 2.58
CA LEU A 42 14.30 16.99 2.96
C LEU A 42 14.56 17.32 4.44
N LEU A 43 15.44 16.57 5.09
CA LEU A 43 15.96 16.93 6.41
C LEU A 43 16.42 18.40 6.42
N PRO A 44 15.95 19.23 7.38
CA PRO A 44 16.38 20.62 7.49
C PRO A 44 17.88 20.69 7.83
N GLU A 45 18.57 21.69 7.30
CA GLU A 45 19.99 21.93 7.58
C GLU A 45 20.28 22.16 9.08
N PRO A 46 21.50 21.84 9.56
CA PRO A 46 22.66 21.38 8.78
C PRO A 46 22.61 19.87 8.53
N ALA A 47 22.74 19.46 7.27
CA ALA A 47 22.94 18.05 6.95
C ALA A 47 24.36 17.61 7.38
N PRO A 48 24.50 16.57 8.23
CA PRO A 48 25.74 15.81 8.36
C PRO A 48 26.06 15.08 7.04
N PRO A 49 27.24 14.44 6.92
CA PRO A 49 28.11 14.59 5.76
C PRO A 49 27.43 14.26 4.43
N ASP A 50 27.82 15.00 3.40
CA ASP A 50 27.62 14.67 2.00
C ASP A 50 28.50 13.43 1.66
N VAL A 51 28.01 12.23 1.94
CA VAL A 51 28.78 10.95 1.86
C VAL A 51 28.61 10.31 0.48
N PRO A 52 29.70 10.01 -0.25
CA PRO A 52 29.60 9.25 -1.50
C PRO A 52 28.96 7.88 -1.30
N HIS A 53 28.15 7.44 -2.27
CA HIS A 53 27.49 6.15 -2.20
C HIS A 53 28.50 5.00 -2.06
N PRO A 54 28.42 4.15 -1.01
CA PRO A 54 29.44 3.15 -0.70
C PRO A 54 29.72 2.09 -1.78
N LEU A 55 28.73 1.82 -2.64
CA LEU A 55 28.85 0.83 -3.72
C LEU A 55 29.16 1.44 -5.10
N ALA A 56 29.41 2.75 -5.19
CA ALA A 56 29.59 3.44 -6.49
C ALA A 56 30.62 2.76 -7.39
N ASP A 57 31.81 2.49 -6.87
CA ASP A 57 32.90 1.91 -7.66
C ASP A 57 32.60 0.45 -8.03
N ARG A 58 31.95 -0.30 -7.13
CA ARG A 58 31.55 -1.69 -7.40
C ARG A 58 30.47 -1.77 -8.47
N TYR A 59 29.47 -0.90 -8.42
CA TYR A 59 28.45 -0.85 -9.46
C TYR A 59 29.05 -0.49 -10.82
N ARG A 60 29.95 0.49 -10.88
CA ARG A 60 30.66 0.84 -12.11
C ARG A 60 31.49 -0.34 -12.65
N ALA A 61 32.23 -1.03 -11.78
CA ALA A 61 33.05 -2.18 -12.17
C ALA A 61 32.21 -3.37 -12.69
N GLU A 62 31.11 -3.71 -12.03
CA GLU A 62 30.21 -4.78 -12.48
C GLU A 62 29.54 -4.44 -13.81
N MET A 63 29.11 -3.18 -13.99
CA MET A 63 28.52 -2.74 -15.27
C MET A 63 29.53 -2.77 -16.41
N ALA A 64 30.77 -2.30 -16.19
CA ALA A 64 31.83 -2.37 -17.18
C ALA A 64 32.15 -3.82 -17.59
N SER A 65 32.09 -4.76 -16.64
CA SER A 65 32.27 -6.20 -16.88
C SER A 65 31.16 -6.79 -17.74
N VAL A 66 29.89 -6.43 -17.48
CA VAL A 66 28.73 -6.96 -18.20
C VAL A 66 28.66 -6.44 -19.64
N PHE A 67 28.94 -5.16 -19.85
CA PHE A 67 28.72 -4.50 -21.15
C PHE A 67 30.00 -4.33 -22.00
N GLY A 68 31.18 -4.66 -21.46
CA GLY A 68 32.43 -4.70 -22.22
C GLY A 68 32.94 -3.33 -22.64
N GLY A 69 33.44 -2.53 -21.70
CA GLY A 69 34.05 -1.23 -21.97
C GLY A 69 33.90 -0.24 -20.81
N ASP A 70 34.45 0.97 -20.98
CA ASP A 70 34.12 2.09 -20.12
C ASP A 70 32.68 2.51 -20.45
N VAL A 71 31.78 2.48 -19.46
CA VAL A 71 30.32 2.66 -19.64
C VAL A 71 29.97 4.05 -20.22
N GLY A 72 30.95 4.97 -20.20
CA GLY A 72 30.98 6.34 -20.74
C GLY A 72 30.64 6.55 -22.21
N GLU A 73 30.88 5.57 -23.08
CA GLU A 73 30.99 5.86 -24.52
C GLU A 73 30.05 5.04 -25.43
N SER A 74 29.10 4.28 -24.85
CA SER A 74 28.17 3.47 -25.64
C SER A 74 26.99 4.30 -26.21
N GLU A 75 27.11 4.76 -27.46
CA GLU A 75 26.01 5.41 -28.21
C GLU A 75 24.80 4.47 -28.42
N GLU A 76 25.00 3.15 -28.53
CA GLU A 76 23.93 2.17 -28.78
C GLU A 76 22.93 2.01 -27.62
N LEU A 77 23.30 2.44 -26.40
CA LEU A 77 22.48 2.35 -25.19
C LEU A 77 21.91 3.70 -24.71
N GLY A 78 22.03 4.76 -25.52
CA GLY A 78 21.34 6.03 -25.29
C GLY A 78 21.95 6.94 -24.21
N GLY A 79 23.26 6.86 -23.95
CA GLY A 79 24.01 7.87 -23.18
C GLY A 79 23.54 8.15 -21.75
N ARG A 80 22.77 7.24 -21.13
CA ARG A 80 22.17 7.42 -19.78
C ARG A 80 22.79 6.55 -18.68
N TRP A 81 23.71 5.65 -19.01
CA TRP A 81 24.22 4.63 -18.07
C TRP A 81 25.41 5.09 -17.22
N ASP A 82 26.00 6.24 -17.52
CA ASP A 82 27.06 6.85 -16.69
C ASP A 82 26.61 7.18 -15.28
N GLU A 83 25.30 7.28 -15.08
CA GLU A 83 24.71 7.53 -13.78
C GLU A 83 24.01 6.27 -13.29
N VAL A 84 24.78 5.35 -12.67
CA VAL A 84 24.27 4.28 -11.80
C VAL A 84 23.27 4.83 -10.76
N PHE A 85 23.36 6.12 -10.46
CA PHE A 85 22.58 6.85 -9.49
C PHE A 85 21.55 7.74 -10.15
N LEU A 86 20.41 7.90 -9.50
CA LEU A 86 19.42 8.86 -9.98
C LEU A 86 19.89 10.30 -9.71
N PRO A 87 19.74 11.21 -10.69
CA PRO A 87 19.77 12.66 -10.45
C PRO A 87 18.81 13.07 -9.33
N GLU A 88 19.09 14.22 -8.69
CA GLU A 88 18.21 14.75 -7.64
C GLU A 88 16.80 15.08 -8.15
N ASP A 89 16.68 15.52 -9.40
CA ASP A 89 15.45 15.91 -10.07
C ASP A 89 14.77 14.78 -10.88
N ALA A 90 15.36 13.58 -10.86
CA ALA A 90 14.83 12.40 -11.54
C ALA A 90 13.39 12.12 -11.07
N SER A 91 12.44 12.18 -12.00
CA SER A 91 11.02 12.23 -11.68
C SER A 91 10.15 11.68 -12.79
N VAL A 92 8.94 11.27 -12.43
CA VAL A 92 7.89 10.77 -13.34
C VAL A 92 6.61 11.56 -13.17
N TRP A 93 5.85 11.71 -14.25
CA TRP A 93 4.53 12.35 -14.21
C TRP A 93 3.53 11.54 -13.38
N VAL A 94 2.69 12.24 -12.62
CA VAL A 94 1.65 11.59 -11.83
C VAL A 94 0.56 10.97 -12.72
N LEU A 95 0.23 11.62 -13.84
CA LEU A 95 -0.79 11.15 -14.77
C LEU A 95 -0.13 10.26 -15.87
N PRO A 96 -0.82 9.22 -16.38
CA PRO A 96 -0.18 8.15 -17.18
C PRO A 96 -0.33 8.31 -18.71
N PHE A 97 -0.32 9.52 -19.27
CA PHE A 97 -0.48 9.73 -20.73
C PHE A 97 0.77 10.34 -21.40
N PRO A 98 1.85 9.56 -21.63
CA PRO A 98 3.11 10.03 -22.22
C PRO A 98 2.94 10.85 -23.50
N GLU A 99 2.05 10.41 -24.40
CA GLU A 99 1.83 11.00 -25.71
C GLU A 99 1.21 12.40 -25.60
N ILE A 100 0.35 12.60 -24.59
CA ILE A 100 -0.23 13.90 -24.29
C ILE A 100 0.86 14.83 -23.75
N TYR A 101 1.81 14.32 -22.95
CA TYR A 101 2.87 15.14 -22.37
C TYR A 101 3.90 15.61 -23.39
N GLU A 102 4.27 14.78 -24.38
CA GLU A 102 5.18 15.21 -25.46
C GLU A 102 4.61 16.43 -26.21
N VAL A 103 3.29 16.46 -26.43
CA VAL A 103 2.62 17.60 -27.03
C VAL A 103 2.74 18.84 -26.13
N PHE A 104 2.49 18.72 -24.82
CA PHE A 104 2.60 19.85 -23.90
C PHE A 104 4.04 20.32 -23.67
N GLU A 105 5.01 19.43 -23.76
CA GLU A 105 6.44 19.76 -23.71
C GLU A 105 6.85 20.60 -24.93
N ARG A 106 6.43 20.20 -26.13
CA ARG A 106 6.62 21.00 -27.35
C ARG A 106 5.93 22.36 -27.29
N LEU A 107 4.86 22.48 -26.51
CA LEU A 107 4.15 23.75 -26.27
C LEU A 107 4.75 24.58 -25.11
N GLY A 108 5.83 24.13 -24.47
CA GLY A 108 6.44 24.82 -23.32
C GLY A 108 5.59 24.79 -22.05
N GLN A 109 4.62 23.89 -21.96
CA GLN A 109 3.64 23.80 -20.86
C GLN A 109 3.84 22.60 -19.94
N ALA A 110 4.82 21.72 -20.21
CA ALA A 110 5.14 20.56 -19.38
C ALA A 110 5.33 20.90 -17.89
N ALA A 111 5.87 22.09 -17.62
CA ALA A 111 6.02 22.67 -16.29
C ALA A 111 4.79 22.58 -15.38
N ARG A 112 3.58 22.50 -15.95
CA ARG A 112 2.28 22.59 -15.26
C ARG A 112 1.77 21.28 -14.66
N PHE A 113 2.42 20.15 -14.92
CA PHE A 113 1.92 18.85 -14.49
C PHE A 113 2.64 18.34 -13.24
N PRO A 114 1.91 17.77 -12.27
CA PRO A 114 2.50 17.21 -11.06
C PRO A 114 3.43 16.02 -11.38
N ARG A 115 4.55 15.93 -10.66
CA ARG A 115 5.58 14.88 -10.81
C ARG A 115 5.98 14.30 -9.46
N PHE A 116 6.15 12.99 -9.37
CA PHE A 116 6.81 12.37 -8.22
C PHE A 116 8.30 12.15 -8.52
N LEU A 117 9.14 12.30 -7.50
CA LEU A 117 10.54 11.91 -7.61
C LEU A 117 10.66 10.39 -7.74
N LEU A 118 11.61 9.93 -8.53
CA LEU A 118 11.94 8.51 -8.63
C LEU A 118 12.69 8.06 -7.36
N ALA A 119 12.27 6.92 -6.82
CA ALA A 119 12.93 6.28 -5.70
C ALA A 119 14.13 5.47 -6.21
N GLY A 120 15.30 5.68 -5.62
CA GLY A 120 16.55 5.02 -6.05
C GLY A 120 17.78 5.56 -5.34
N ALA A 121 18.90 4.85 -5.50
CA ALA A 121 20.17 5.27 -4.95
C ALA A 121 20.57 6.64 -5.52
N ARG A 122 21.03 7.52 -4.64
CA ARG A 122 21.64 8.80 -5.00
C ARG A 122 23.16 8.65 -4.96
N ALA A 123 23.86 9.47 -5.73
CA ALA A 123 25.33 9.44 -5.78
C ALA A 123 25.94 9.78 -4.41
N ARG A 124 25.20 10.55 -3.61
CA ARG A 124 25.59 10.98 -2.28
C ARG A 124 24.42 10.87 -1.31
N TYR A 125 24.73 10.57 -0.06
CA TYR A 125 23.78 10.45 1.05
C TYR A 125 24.01 11.56 2.08
N ARG A 126 22.93 12.00 2.72
CA ARG A 126 22.92 13.00 3.81
C ARG A 126 23.10 12.36 5.19
N LEU A 127 22.96 11.04 5.27
CA LEU A 127 23.23 10.25 6.47
C LEU A 127 24.39 9.30 6.17
N ASP A 128 25.30 9.11 7.12
CA ASP A 128 26.38 8.13 6.98
C ASP A 128 25.81 6.71 7.07
N PRO A 129 25.83 5.91 5.99
CA PRO A 129 25.21 4.59 5.97
C PRO A 129 25.81 3.61 7.00
N ALA A 130 27.01 3.90 7.50
CA ALA A 130 27.67 3.09 8.52
C ALA A 130 27.30 3.47 9.96
N ARG A 131 26.65 4.62 10.18
CA ARG A 131 26.42 5.21 11.52
C ARG A 131 25.01 5.76 11.62
N VAL A 132 24.04 4.85 11.67
CA VAL A 132 22.61 5.18 11.80
C VAL A 132 21.92 4.25 12.78
N ARG A 133 21.06 4.84 13.60
CA ARG A 133 20.12 4.11 14.45
C ARG A 133 18.74 4.16 13.82
N ILE A 134 18.22 2.99 13.47
CA ILE A 134 16.96 2.86 12.72
C ILE A 134 15.88 2.21 13.60
N GLY A 135 14.67 2.76 13.54
CA GLY A 135 13.46 2.16 14.10
C GLY A 135 12.56 1.61 13.00
N ILE A 136 11.99 0.43 13.20
CA ILE A 136 11.08 -0.22 12.26
C ILE A 136 9.77 -0.51 12.98
N VAL A 137 8.68 0.12 12.54
CA VAL A 137 7.33 -0.13 13.04
C VAL A 137 6.49 -0.76 11.93
N VAL A 138 5.95 -1.95 12.21
CA VAL A 138 4.98 -2.63 11.33
C VAL A 138 3.61 -2.57 12.00
N ALA A 139 2.67 -1.81 11.44
CA ALA A 139 1.40 -1.51 12.10
C ALA A 139 0.18 -1.78 11.19
N GLY A 140 -0.97 -2.04 11.83
CA GLY A 140 -2.22 -2.40 11.16
C GLY A 140 -2.49 -3.89 11.22
N GLY A 141 -3.32 -4.41 10.30
CA GLY A 141 -3.59 -5.86 10.22
C GLY A 141 -2.47 -6.64 9.53
N ALA A 142 -2.36 -7.93 9.87
CA ALA A 142 -1.48 -8.88 9.18
C ALA A 142 -1.80 -8.94 7.68
N ALA A 143 -0.74 -9.07 6.88
CA ALA A 143 -0.78 -9.23 5.44
C ALA A 143 0.42 -10.10 5.02
N PRO A 144 0.40 -10.74 3.84
CA PRO A 144 1.58 -11.39 3.30
C PRO A 144 2.74 -10.41 3.04
N GLY A 145 3.99 -10.85 3.22
CA GLY A 145 5.20 -10.11 2.83
C GLY A 145 5.83 -9.20 3.89
N LEU A 146 5.28 -9.13 5.11
CA LEU A 146 5.78 -8.19 6.14
C LEU A 146 7.20 -8.50 6.59
N ASN A 147 7.51 -9.78 6.80
CA ASN A 147 8.86 -10.20 7.17
C ASN A 147 9.85 -9.87 6.04
N GLN A 148 9.46 -10.05 4.78
CA GLN A 148 10.28 -9.70 3.62
C GLN A 148 10.55 -8.19 3.56
N ALA A 149 9.57 -7.34 3.83
CA ALA A 149 9.77 -5.89 3.85
C ALA A 149 10.80 -5.48 4.92
N VAL A 150 10.71 -6.03 6.13
CA VAL A 150 11.67 -5.79 7.22
C VAL A 150 13.06 -6.32 6.86
N ASP A 151 13.15 -7.55 6.32
CA ASP A 151 14.40 -8.15 5.85
C ASP A 151 15.11 -7.27 4.82
N SER A 152 14.36 -6.68 3.91
CA SER A 152 14.91 -5.89 2.80
C SER A 152 15.50 -4.56 3.30
N ILE A 153 14.86 -3.93 4.29
CA ILE A 153 15.39 -2.74 4.97
C ILE A 153 16.70 -3.10 5.69
N VAL A 154 16.70 -4.17 6.48
CA VAL A 154 17.87 -4.59 7.28
C VAL A 154 19.03 -5.00 6.39
N LYS A 155 18.79 -5.81 5.35
CA LYS A 155 19.82 -6.23 4.39
C LYS A 155 20.42 -5.05 3.62
N ARG A 156 19.61 -4.07 3.22
CA ARG A 156 20.12 -2.90 2.50
C ARG A 156 21.02 -2.03 3.40
N HIS A 157 20.63 -1.81 4.65
CA HIS A 157 21.49 -1.13 5.63
C HIS A 157 22.80 -1.89 5.86
N GLY A 158 22.72 -3.20 6.13
CA GLY A 158 23.90 -4.04 6.33
C GLY A 158 24.86 -3.98 5.14
N LEU A 159 24.35 -4.11 3.92
CA LEU A 159 25.15 -4.03 2.69
C LEU A 159 25.88 -2.68 2.55
N LEU A 160 25.16 -1.56 2.73
CA LEU A 160 25.73 -0.23 2.59
C LEU A 160 26.77 0.06 3.69
N ALA A 161 26.50 -0.35 4.92
CA ALA A 161 27.42 -0.23 6.04
C ALA A 161 28.68 -1.09 5.85
N THR A 162 28.54 -2.35 5.43
CA THR A 162 29.68 -3.22 5.09
C THR A 162 30.54 -2.61 3.98
N ALA A 163 29.92 -2.09 2.93
CA ALA A 163 30.65 -1.43 1.86
C ALA A 163 31.38 -0.17 2.34
N ARG A 164 30.79 0.56 3.28
CA ARG A 164 31.34 1.81 3.83
C ARG A 164 32.47 1.58 4.85
N LEU A 165 32.33 0.58 5.71
CA LEU A 165 33.30 0.23 6.76
C LEU A 165 34.42 -0.68 6.26
N GLY A 166 34.14 -1.50 5.25
CA GLY A 166 35.02 -2.55 4.76
C GLY A 166 34.41 -3.94 4.95
N TRP A 167 34.67 -4.84 4.00
CA TRP A 167 34.02 -6.16 3.91
C TRP A 167 34.41 -7.15 5.01
N SER A 168 35.46 -6.84 5.79
CA SER A 168 35.91 -7.60 6.95
C SER A 168 35.35 -7.08 8.27
N GLU A 169 34.72 -5.91 8.28
CA GLU A 169 34.17 -5.27 9.47
C GLU A 169 32.73 -5.70 9.73
N GLU A 170 32.39 -5.94 11.00
CA GLU A 170 31.01 -6.16 11.43
C GLU A 170 30.21 -4.85 11.26
N PRO A 171 29.19 -4.77 10.40
CA PRO A 171 28.44 -3.53 10.17
C PRO A 171 27.45 -3.18 11.29
N TRP A 172 27.10 -4.12 12.17
CA TRP A 172 26.10 -3.93 13.22
C TRP A 172 26.72 -3.71 14.60
N GLY A 173 26.10 -2.86 15.42
CA GLY A 173 26.45 -2.69 16.83
C GLY A 173 26.63 -1.24 17.26
N PRO A 174 27.01 -1.00 18.53
CA PRO A 174 27.10 0.34 19.10
C PRO A 174 28.00 1.27 18.29
N GLY A 175 27.46 2.42 17.88
CA GLY A 175 28.19 3.41 17.08
C GLY A 175 28.37 3.03 15.60
N LYS A 176 27.75 1.94 15.15
CA LYS A 176 27.63 1.54 13.74
C LYS A 176 26.15 1.59 13.32
N VAL A 177 25.65 0.60 12.58
CA VAL A 177 24.22 0.45 12.34
C VAL A 177 23.55 -0.26 13.52
N GLU A 178 22.49 0.34 14.04
CA GLU A 178 21.67 -0.22 15.11
C GLU A 178 20.21 -0.29 14.65
N ALA A 179 19.64 -1.49 14.54
CA ALA A 179 18.25 -1.68 14.14
C ALA A 179 17.36 -2.09 15.31
N ILE A 180 16.27 -1.35 15.49
CA ILE A 180 15.25 -1.58 16.51
C ILE A 180 13.91 -1.88 15.82
N GLY A 181 13.26 -2.96 16.24
CA GLY A 181 11.92 -3.35 15.79
C GLY A 181 10.91 -3.15 16.91
N PHE A 182 9.84 -2.40 16.64
CA PHE A 182 8.79 -2.15 17.63
C PHE A 182 7.76 -3.28 17.65
N GLU A 183 7.53 -3.85 18.83
CA GLU A 183 6.65 -5.02 18.96
C GLU A 183 5.17 -4.65 19.03
N GLY A 184 4.40 -5.06 18.03
CA GLY A 184 2.96 -4.80 17.99
C GLY A 184 2.60 -3.42 17.47
N GLY A 185 3.40 -2.87 16.54
CA GLY A 185 3.13 -1.56 15.94
C GLY A 185 3.27 -0.41 16.93
N TYR A 186 2.43 0.63 16.78
CA TYR A 186 2.49 1.82 17.64
C TYR A 186 2.17 1.55 19.11
N ASP A 187 1.35 0.53 19.42
CA ASP A 187 1.10 0.12 20.82
C ASP A 187 2.37 -0.45 21.48
N GLY A 188 3.29 -1.00 20.68
CA GLY A 188 4.63 -1.38 21.11
C GLY A 188 5.42 -0.18 21.62
N ILE A 189 5.45 0.89 20.84
CA ILE A 189 6.12 2.15 21.19
C ILE A 189 5.52 2.73 22.48
N LEU A 190 4.20 2.81 22.59
CA LEU A 190 3.51 3.29 23.80
C LEU A 190 3.81 2.44 25.04
N GLY A 191 4.12 1.15 24.86
CA GLY A 191 4.50 0.26 25.93
C GLY A 191 6.00 0.15 26.17
N GLY A 192 6.83 0.92 25.45
CA GLY A 192 8.29 0.78 25.49
C GLY A 192 8.80 -0.59 25.03
N ARG A 193 8.02 -1.34 24.23
CA ARG A 193 8.34 -2.70 23.78
C ARG A 193 9.00 -2.67 22.41
N TRP A 194 10.27 -3.00 22.38
CA TRP A 194 11.04 -3.16 21.16
C TRP A 194 12.16 -4.19 21.36
N CYS A 195 12.67 -4.71 20.26
CA CYS A 195 13.79 -5.65 20.24
C CYS A 195 14.86 -5.20 19.23
N THR A 196 16.10 -5.64 19.43
CA THR A 196 17.15 -5.49 18.42
C THR A 196 16.82 -6.40 17.25
N VAL A 197 16.86 -5.87 16.03
CA VAL A 197 16.66 -6.63 14.80
C VAL A 197 18.03 -6.99 14.22
N THR A 198 18.33 -8.28 14.15
CA THR A 198 19.59 -8.75 13.56
C THR A 198 19.38 -9.22 12.13
N HIS A 199 20.45 -9.21 11.32
CA HIS A 199 20.42 -9.81 9.97
C HIS A 199 20.00 -11.30 10.02
N SER A 200 20.49 -12.04 11.03
CA SER A 200 20.12 -13.43 11.24
C SER A 200 18.64 -13.63 11.56
N ASP A 201 18.02 -12.66 12.25
CA ASP A 201 16.59 -12.71 12.56
C ASP A 201 15.72 -12.56 11.32
N THR A 202 16.11 -11.67 10.41
CA THR A 202 15.32 -11.39 9.22
C THR A 202 15.53 -12.46 8.15
N ASP A 203 16.76 -12.93 7.95
CA ASP A 203 17.07 -13.91 6.91
C ASP A 203 16.30 -15.22 7.08
N ARG A 204 16.15 -15.68 8.33
CA ARG A 204 15.39 -16.89 8.67
C ARG A 204 13.90 -16.77 8.48
N ARG A 205 13.35 -15.54 8.51
CA ARG A 205 11.91 -15.28 8.59
C ARG A 205 11.35 -14.58 7.36
N ALA A 206 12.20 -14.13 6.44
CA ALA A 206 11.82 -13.24 5.34
C ALA A 206 10.63 -13.77 4.53
N LEU A 207 10.58 -15.08 4.29
CA LEU A 207 9.54 -15.75 3.51
C LEU A 207 8.40 -16.32 4.36
N ASP A 208 8.48 -16.22 5.69
CA ASP A 208 7.43 -16.70 6.57
C ASP A 208 6.18 -15.82 6.48
N ALA A 209 5.02 -16.45 6.63
CA ALA A 209 3.76 -15.73 6.79
C ALA A 209 3.73 -14.90 8.10
N GLY A 210 2.83 -13.92 8.14
CA GLY A 210 2.63 -13.08 9.30
C GLY A 210 3.75 -12.07 9.51
N CYS A 211 3.97 -11.69 10.78
CA CYS A 211 4.99 -10.70 11.15
C CYS A 211 5.55 -11.04 12.54
N TRP A 212 6.85 -11.33 12.62
CA TRP A 212 7.49 -11.71 13.88
C TRP A 212 7.56 -10.54 14.88
N LEU A 213 7.63 -9.29 14.39
CA LEU A 213 7.50 -8.08 15.21
C LEU A 213 6.07 -7.86 15.73
N LYS A 214 5.09 -8.64 15.27
CA LYS A 214 3.65 -8.45 15.51
C LYS A 214 3.15 -7.12 14.95
N CYS A 215 1.98 -7.13 14.31
CA CYS A 215 1.35 -5.92 13.79
C CYS A 215 -0.06 -5.80 14.39
N LEU A 216 -0.21 -4.90 15.37
CA LEU A 216 -1.49 -4.62 16.00
C LEU A 216 -2.10 -3.35 15.39
N ARG A 217 -3.44 -3.29 15.40
CA ARG A 217 -4.17 -2.05 15.13
C ARG A 217 -4.12 -1.21 16.41
N GLY A 218 -3.24 -0.22 16.43
CA GLY A 218 -3.05 0.63 17.60
C GLY A 218 -4.15 1.67 17.82
N SER A 219 -4.14 2.28 19.01
CA SER A 219 -5.06 3.35 19.40
C SER A 219 -4.84 4.63 18.59
N THR A 220 -5.90 5.20 18.01
CA THR A 220 -5.87 6.50 17.31
C THR A 220 -6.44 7.65 18.15
N LYS A 221 -6.54 7.47 19.48
CA LYS A 221 -7.10 8.47 20.40
C LYS A 221 -6.27 9.76 20.43
N CYS A 222 -6.91 10.86 20.85
CA CYS A 222 -6.25 12.15 21.04
C CYS A 222 -5.09 12.03 22.06
N GLY A 223 -3.96 12.72 21.82
CA GLY A 223 -2.77 12.68 22.68
C GLY A 223 -1.83 11.48 22.50
N VAL A 224 -2.20 10.49 21.67
CA VAL A 224 -1.33 9.31 21.40
C VAL A 224 -0.01 9.73 20.72
N VAL A 225 -0.03 10.73 19.84
CA VAL A 225 1.18 11.17 19.12
C VAL A 225 2.23 11.76 20.07
N ASP A 226 1.83 12.53 21.08
CA ASP A 226 2.74 13.05 22.10
C ASP A 226 3.40 11.94 22.92
N GLN A 227 2.62 10.93 23.30
CA GLN A 227 3.13 9.77 24.03
C GLN A 227 4.10 8.95 23.16
N LEU A 228 3.75 8.73 21.89
CA LEU A 228 4.65 8.07 20.94
C LEU A 228 5.98 8.83 20.82
N ALA A 229 5.92 10.16 20.63
CA ALA A 229 7.12 10.99 20.56
C ALA A 229 7.95 10.88 21.85
N ALA A 230 7.33 10.96 23.03
CA ALA A 230 8.01 10.85 24.33
C ALA A 230 8.76 9.52 24.51
N HIS A 231 8.23 8.42 23.97
CA HIS A 231 8.92 7.11 24.00
C HIS A 231 10.03 6.97 22.96
N LEU A 232 9.95 7.70 21.85
CA LEU A 232 10.93 7.64 20.76
C LEU A 232 12.10 8.61 20.94
N VAL A 233 11.89 9.77 21.58
CA VAL A 233 12.93 10.78 21.82
C VAL A 233 14.17 10.18 22.51
N PRO A 234 14.07 9.38 23.59
CA PRO A 234 15.24 8.78 24.24
C PRO A 234 15.99 7.74 23.38
N LEU A 235 15.40 7.28 22.28
CA LEU A 235 16.03 6.32 21.39
C LEU A 235 16.94 6.99 20.34
N GLU A 236 16.87 8.31 20.17
CA GLU A 236 17.74 9.09 19.27
C GLU A 236 17.86 8.51 17.84
N LEU A 237 16.73 8.05 17.31
CA LEU A 237 16.66 7.44 15.98
C LEU A 237 17.10 8.45 14.90
N ASP A 238 17.90 7.98 13.94
CA ASP A 238 18.19 8.68 12.68
C ASP A 238 17.05 8.49 11.68
N ILE A 239 16.46 7.29 11.66
CA ILE A 239 15.44 6.92 10.68
C ILE A 239 14.33 6.11 11.37
N LEU A 240 13.08 6.42 11.05
CA LEU A 240 11.90 5.65 11.42
C LEU A 240 11.20 5.14 10.16
N TYR A 241 11.20 3.82 9.98
CA TYR A 241 10.47 3.14 8.92
C TYR A 241 9.08 2.73 9.39
N ALA A 242 8.04 3.20 8.71
CA ALA A 242 6.65 2.90 9.02
C ALA A 242 5.99 2.04 7.93
N VAL A 243 5.94 0.72 8.15
CA VAL A 243 5.30 -0.22 7.22
C VAL A 243 3.84 -0.42 7.62
N GLY A 244 2.92 0.07 6.78
CA GLY A 244 1.51 0.06 7.15
C GLY A 244 0.55 0.56 6.07
N GLY A 245 -0.74 0.55 6.40
CA GLY A 245 -1.78 1.14 5.56
C GLY A 245 -1.98 2.63 5.87
N GLU A 246 -3.10 3.19 5.42
CA GLU A 246 -3.42 4.62 5.56
C GLU A 246 -3.30 5.14 7.00
N GLY A 247 -3.87 4.42 7.98
CA GLY A 247 -3.78 4.79 9.39
C GLY A 247 -2.34 4.86 9.91
N THR A 248 -1.46 3.97 9.42
CA THR A 248 -0.05 3.97 9.79
C THR A 248 0.68 5.16 9.19
N HIS A 249 0.42 5.47 7.92
CA HIS A 249 0.97 6.62 7.21
C HIS A 249 0.53 7.94 7.86
N LYS A 250 -0.74 8.07 8.27
CA LYS A 250 -1.25 9.23 9.01
C LYS A 250 -0.54 9.42 10.35
N THR A 251 -0.32 8.35 11.11
CA THR A 251 0.40 8.42 12.38
C THR A 251 1.86 8.81 12.16
N ALA A 252 2.53 8.24 11.15
CA ALA A 252 3.91 8.57 10.80
C ALA A 252 4.08 10.05 10.43
N LEU A 253 3.17 10.60 9.63
CA LEU A 253 3.15 12.02 9.27
C LEU A 253 2.99 12.92 10.51
N LYS A 254 1.99 12.64 11.35
CA LYS A 254 1.76 13.41 12.59
C LYS A 254 2.94 13.34 13.54
N LEU A 255 3.58 12.17 13.62
CA LEU A 255 4.75 11.97 14.47
C LEU A 255 5.94 12.79 13.97
N SER A 256 6.19 12.81 12.66
CA SER A 256 7.24 13.64 12.05
C SER A 256 6.99 15.14 12.30
N GLN A 257 5.75 15.60 12.10
CA GLN A 257 5.33 16.96 12.44
C GLN A 257 5.57 17.27 13.92
N ARG A 258 5.23 16.35 14.81
CA ARG A 258 5.44 16.53 16.25
C ARG A 258 6.92 16.64 16.62
N PHE A 259 7.80 15.84 16.03
CA PHE A 259 9.24 15.95 16.25
C PHE A 259 9.80 17.32 15.86
N ARG A 260 9.24 17.97 14.83
CA ARG A 260 9.64 19.33 14.41
C ARG A 260 9.26 20.41 15.42
N GLU A 261 8.22 20.19 16.20
CA GLU A 261 7.74 21.11 17.24
C GLU A 261 8.50 20.97 18.57
N LEU A 262 9.35 19.95 18.70
CA LEU A 262 10.12 19.69 19.92
C LEU A 262 11.51 20.32 19.80
N ASP A 263 11.83 21.21 20.74
CA ASP A 263 13.15 21.84 20.79
C ASP A 263 14.21 20.89 21.37
N GLY A 264 15.41 20.91 20.77
CA GLY A 264 16.57 20.19 21.29
C GLY A 264 16.52 18.66 21.15
N VAL A 265 15.58 18.13 20.37
CA VAL A 265 15.50 16.67 20.08
C VAL A 265 16.00 16.36 18.67
N LYS A 266 16.61 15.20 18.51
CA LYS A 266 17.00 14.67 17.20
C LYS A 266 15.76 14.30 16.38
N GLN A 267 15.67 14.80 15.16
CA GLN A 267 14.54 14.55 14.26
C GLN A 267 14.84 13.35 13.36
N PRO A 268 14.10 12.23 13.46
CA PRO A 268 14.29 11.11 12.58
C PRO A 268 13.73 11.39 11.18
N VAL A 269 14.40 10.86 10.16
CA VAL A 269 13.83 10.70 8.82
C VAL A 269 12.69 9.70 8.87
N VAL A 270 11.50 10.06 8.37
CA VAL A 270 10.32 9.20 8.38
C VAL A 270 10.02 8.74 6.96
N VAL A 271 10.18 7.44 6.70
CA VAL A 271 9.87 6.81 5.40
C VAL A 271 8.90 5.65 5.61
N ALA A 272 7.82 5.62 4.84
CA ALA A 272 6.80 4.60 4.93
C ALA A 272 6.85 3.59 3.77
N GLY A 273 6.30 2.40 4.03
CA GLY A 273 6.06 1.35 3.03
C GLY A 273 4.55 1.04 2.92
N PRO A 274 4.00 0.83 1.72
CA PRO A 274 2.57 0.72 1.49
C PRO A 274 2.04 -0.70 1.76
N LYS A 275 1.64 -0.97 3.01
CA LYS A 275 1.11 -2.27 3.45
C LYS A 275 -0.42 -2.25 3.61
N THR A 276 -1.13 -2.75 2.60
CA THR A 276 -2.58 -2.99 2.65
C THR A 276 -2.95 -4.15 1.71
N MET A 277 -3.81 -5.05 2.17
CA MET A 277 -4.36 -6.11 1.32
C MET A 277 -5.49 -5.58 0.42
N ASP A 278 -6.03 -4.40 0.72
CA ASP A 278 -7.20 -3.86 0.03
C ASP A 278 -6.82 -3.00 -1.20
N ARG A 279 -5.52 -2.76 -1.44
CA ARG A 279 -5.00 -1.90 -2.53
C ARG A 279 -5.70 -0.53 -2.57
N ASP A 280 -5.84 0.07 -1.39
CA ASP A 280 -6.65 1.27 -1.17
C ASP A 280 -5.82 2.53 -0.88
N LEU A 281 -4.48 2.43 -0.89
CA LEU A 281 -3.61 3.61 -0.82
C LEU A 281 -3.62 4.38 -2.14
N ALA A 282 -3.75 5.71 -2.07
CA ALA A 282 -3.59 6.56 -3.24
C ALA A 282 -2.13 6.57 -3.72
N PHE A 283 -1.97 6.78 -5.04
CA PHE A 283 -0.67 6.84 -5.70
C PHE A 283 0.17 5.58 -5.46
N ALA A 284 -0.49 4.42 -5.48
CA ALA A 284 0.12 3.10 -5.45
C ALA A 284 -0.65 2.18 -6.42
N ASP A 285 0.04 1.69 -7.45
CA ASP A 285 -0.52 0.74 -8.41
C ASP A 285 -0.86 -0.59 -7.73
N VAL A 286 -0.05 -0.97 -6.74
CA VAL A 286 -0.15 -2.18 -5.94
C VAL A 286 0.50 -1.95 -4.58
N THR A 287 0.09 -2.74 -3.59
CA THR A 287 0.53 -2.62 -2.20
C THR A 287 0.91 -3.99 -1.66
N PHE A 288 1.76 -4.04 -0.63
CA PHE A 288 2.28 -5.28 -0.09
C PHE A 288 1.15 -6.23 0.33
N GLY A 289 1.21 -7.46 -0.18
CA GLY A 289 0.31 -8.55 0.15
C GLY A 289 -0.97 -8.58 -0.67
N PHE A 290 -1.24 -7.59 -1.53
CA PHE A 290 -2.45 -7.56 -2.35
C PHE A 290 -2.52 -8.76 -3.29
N ARG A 291 -1.45 -9.05 -4.03
CA ARG A 291 -1.49 -10.10 -5.06
C ARG A 291 -1.61 -11.49 -4.44
N THR A 292 -0.86 -11.75 -3.37
CA THR A 292 -0.98 -12.99 -2.61
C THR A 292 -2.38 -13.17 -2.03
N THR A 293 -3.00 -12.09 -1.55
CA THR A 293 -4.39 -12.11 -1.05
C THR A 293 -5.37 -12.47 -2.15
N VAL A 294 -5.20 -11.92 -3.35
CA VAL A 294 -6.02 -12.24 -4.53
C VAL A 294 -5.85 -13.70 -4.91
N ASP A 295 -4.62 -14.21 -5.02
CA ASP A 295 -4.36 -15.60 -5.38
C ASP A 295 -4.96 -16.57 -4.35
N ALA A 296 -4.81 -16.30 -3.05
CA ALA A 296 -5.39 -17.14 -2.00
C ALA A 296 -6.93 -17.09 -1.98
N ALA A 297 -7.53 -15.93 -2.25
CA ALA A 297 -8.98 -15.77 -2.32
C ALA A 297 -9.57 -16.47 -3.56
N GLU A 298 -8.88 -16.41 -4.68
CA GLU A 298 -9.22 -17.11 -5.93
C GLU A 298 -9.24 -18.62 -5.72
N GLU A 299 -8.19 -19.19 -5.12
CA GLU A 299 -8.12 -20.63 -4.84
C GLU A 299 -9.28 -21.09 -3.92
N LEU A 300 -9.61 -20.29 -2.91
CA LEU A 300 -10.74 -20.56 -2.04
C LEU A 300 -12.07 -20.52 -2.79
N ILE A 301 -12.27 -19.54 -3.67
CA ILE A 301 -13.47 -19.46 -4.50
C ILE A 301 -13.64 -20.73 -5.33
N LEU A 302 -12.58 -21.21 -6.00
CA LEU A 302 -12.65 -22.44 -6.81
C LEU A 302 -13.08 -23.65 -5.99
N ARG A 303 -12.54 -23.79 -4.77
CA ARG A 303 -12.94 -24.87 -3.84
C ARG A 303 -14.40 -24.75 -3.41
N MET A 304 -14.87 -23.53 -3.15
CA MET A 304 -16.28 -23.30 -2.79
C MET A 304 -17.22 -23.54 -3.98
N HIS A 305 -16.80 -23.20 -5.20
CA HIS A 305 -17.53 -23.49 -6.42
C HIS A 305 -17.72 -25.00 -6.61
N ALA A 306 -16.65 -25.80 -6.48
CA ALA A 306 -16.72 -27.25 -6.64
C ALA A 306 -17.72 -27.91 -5.65
N GLU A 307 -17.73 -27.47 -4.39
CA GLU A 307 -18.70 -27.91 -3.39
C GLU A 307 -20.14 -27.49 -3.76
N ALA A 308 -20.31 -26.25 -4.23
CA ALA A 308 -21.60 -25.71 -4.63
C ALA A 308 -22.20 -26.47 -5.81
N GLU A 309 -21.39 -26.74 -6.83
CA GLU A 309 -21.78 -27.48 -8.02
C GLU A 309 -22.14 -28.94 -7.68
N THR A 310 -21.34 -29.61 -6.84
CA THR A 310 -21.56 -31.02 -6.49
C THR A 310 -22.88 -31.27 -5.76
N LEU A 311 -23.34 -30.30 -4.94
CA LEU A 311 -24.46 -30.48 -4.02
C LEU A 311 -25.65 -29.58 -4.32
N ASN A 312 -25.69 -28.94 -5.49
CA ASN A 312 -26.73 -27.98 -5.89
C ASN A 312 -26.94 -26.88 -4.83
N ARG A 313 -25.87 -26.15 -4.49
CA ARG A 313 -25.91 -25.14 -3.43
C ARG A 313 -25.56 -23.74 -3.90
N LEU A 314 -25.94 -22.76 -3.09
CA LEU A 314 -25.34 -21.43 -3.11
C LEU A 314 -24.18 -21.37 -2.11
N ALA A 315 -22.98 -21.07 -2.60
CA ALA A 315 -21.85 -20.68 -1.77
C ALA A 315 -21.85 -19.17 -1.56
N ILE A 316 -21.75 -18.71 -0.32
CA ILE A 316 -21.55 -17.29 0.01
C ILE A 316 -20.20 -17.11 0.71
N VAL A 317 -19.31 -16.33 0.11
CA VAL A 317 -17.94 -16.14 0.61
C VAL A 317 -17.70 -14.68 0.95
N GLU A 318 -17.31 -14.41 2.19
CA GLU A 318 -16.87 -13.06 2.58
C GLU A 318 -15.37 -12.86 2.35
N LEU A 319 -15.01 -11.86 1.56
CA LEU A 319 -13.62 -11.48 1.29
C LEU A 319 -13.25 -10.12 1.88
N PHE A 320 -11.95 -9.83 1.88
CA PHE A 320 -11.42 -8.52 2.26
C PHE A 320 -11.90 -7.40 1.34
N GLY A 321 -11.75 -6.16 1.82
CA GLY A 321 -12.27 -4.96 1.17
C GLY A 321 -13.13 -4.14 2.11
N ALA A 322 -12.51 -3.56 3.15
CA ALA A 322 -13.22 -2.77 4.17
C ALA A 322 -13.87 -1.52 3.59
N ASP A 323 -13.09 -0.83 2.79
CA ASP A 323 -13.43 0.43 2.18
C ASP A 323 -13.49 0.32 0.66
N SER A 324 -12.70 -0.55 0.05
CA SER A 324 -12.65 -0.78 -1.40
C SER A 324 -12.90 -2.25 -1.76
N GLY A 325 -13.49 -2.50 -2.92
CA GLY A 325 -13.83 -3.84 -3.40
C GLY A 325 -12.74 -4.59 -4.17
N PHE A 326 -11.48 -4.13 -4.17
CA PHE A 326 -10.46 -4.63 -5.10
C PHE A 326 -10.19 -6.14 -4.95
N VAL A 327 -9.97 -6.66 -3.74
CA VAL A 327 -9.71 -8.09 -3.53
C VAL A 327 -10.88 -8.92 -4.03
N ALA A 328 -12.11 -8.58 -3.61
CA ALA A 328 -13.31 -9.27 -4.03
C ALA A 328 -13.47 -9.25 -5.56
N LEU A 329 -13.26 -8.09 -6.19
CA LEU A 329 -13.37 -7.95 -7.65
C LEU A 329 -12.31 -8.76 -8.40
N HIS A 330 -11.02 -8.62 -8.04
CA HIS A 330 -9.93 -9.28 -8.72
C HIS A 330 -9.96 -10.79 -8.54
N ALA A 331 -10.23 -11.30 -7.34
CA ALA A 331 -10.35 -12.73 -7.09
C ALA A 331 -11.54 -13.34 -7.82
N SER A 332 -12.68 -12.61 -7.86
CA SER A 332 -13.88 -13.06 -8.58
C SER A 332 -13.68 -13.09 -10.10
N TYR A 333 -12.91 -12.14 -10.64
CA TYR A 333 -12.58 -12.11 -12.07
C TYR A 333 -11.60 -13.23 -12.43
N ALA A 334 -10.55 -13.38 -11.64
CA ALA A 334 -9.51 -14.37 -11.87
C ALA A 334 -10.03 -15.80 -11.80
N SER A 335 -10.96 -16.10 -10.88
CA SER A 335 -11.52 -17.45 -10.78
C SER A 335 -12.48 -17.81 -11.91
N GLY A 336 -13.18 -16.82 -12.48
CA GLY A 336 -14.25 -17.05 -13.46
C GLY A 336 -15.58 -17.57 -12.87
N GLU A 337 -15.56 -18.11 -11.65
CA GLU A 337 -16.68 -18.90 -11.10
C GLU A 337 -17.71 -18.11 -10.25
N VAL A 338 -17.47 -16.84 -9.94
CA VAL A 338 -18.28 -16.10 -8.94
C VAL A 338 -19.54 -15.49 -9.53
N ASP A 339 -20.71 -16.14 -9.55
CA ASP A 339 -21.96 -15.62 -10.17
C ASP A 339 -22.53 -14.27 -9.68
N TYR A 340 -22.09 -13.71 -8.55
CA TYR A 340 -22.32 -12.29 -8.23
C TYR A 340 -21.25 -11.80 -7.25
N VAL A 341 -20.77 -10.57 -7.43
CA VAL A 341 -19.86 -9.92 -6.49
C VAL A 341 -20.51 -8.66 -5.93
N LEU A 342 -20.53 -8.53 -4.61
CA LEU A 342 -21.10 -7.38 -3.91
C LEU A 342 -19.98 -6.60 -3.20
N ILE A 343 -19.70 -5.40 -3.70
CA ILE A 343 -18.64 -4.51 -3.21
C ILE A 343 -19.23 -3.20 -2.66
N PRO A 344 -18.54 -2.50 -1.72
CA PRO A 344 -19.03 -1.25 -1.15
C PRO A 344 -19.34 -0.18 -2.20
N GLU A 345 -18.54 -0.06 -3.27
CA GLU A 345 -18.70 0.97 -4.29
C GLU A 345 -20.01 0.85 -5.08
N MET A 346 -20.52 -0.38 -5.27
CA MET A 346 -21.81 -0.61 -5.93
C MET A 346 -22.96 -0.09 -5.06
N ILE A 347 -22.89 -0.37 -3.76
CA ILE A 347 -23.89 0.06 -2.78
C ILE A 347 -23.86 1.58 -2.62
N ASP A 348 -22.66 2.16 -2.50
CA ASP A 348 -22.46 3.60 -2.38
C ASP A 348 -23.02 4.34 -3.62
N LYS A 349 -22.94 3.74 -4.82
CA LYS A 349 -23.42 4.34 -6.07
C LYS A 349 -24.93 4.17 -6.32
N ARG A 350 -25.52 3.02 -5.97
CA ARG A 350 -26.88 2.63 -6.41
C ARG A 350 -27.87 2.38 -5.27
N GLY A 351 -27.39 2.35 -4.03
CA GLY A 351 -28.18 2.05 -2.84
C GLY A 351 -28.30 0.56 -2.55
N LEU A 352 -28.32 0.24 -1.26
CA LEU A 352 -28.33 -1.14 -0.74
C LEU A 352 -29.50 -1.98 -1.25
N ALA A 353 -30.73 -1.45 -1.18
CA ALA A 353 -31.93 -2.18 -1.59
C ALA A 353 -31.90 -2.55 -3.08
N CYS A 354 -31.44 -1.64 -3.93
CA CYS A 354 -31.29 -1.86 -5.36
C CYS A 354 -30.26 -2.97 -5.65
N GLU A 355 -29.12 -2.94 -4.97
CA GLU A 355 -28.06 -3.92 -5.18
C GLU A 355 -28.40 -5.31 -4.61
N VAL A 356 -29.11 -5.39 -3.48
CA VAL A 356 -29.64 -6.65 -2.94
C VAL A 356 -30.66 -7.26 -3.90
N ALA A 357 -31.60 -6.47 -4.44
CA ALA A 357 -32.59 -6.95 -5.39
C ALA A 357 -31.92 -7.54 -6.65
N LYS A 358 -30.97 -6.81 -7.25
CA LYS A 358 -30.20 -7.29 -8.40
C LYS A 358 -29.40 -8.55 -8.11
N CYS A 359 -28.79 -8.64 -6.92
CA CYS A 359 -28.09 -9.83 -6.47
C CYS A 359 -29.04 -11.03 -6.45
N VAL A 360 -30.20 -10.90 -5.80
CA VAL A 360 -31.20 -11.95 -5.68
C VAL A 360 -31.71 -12.39 -7.06
N ASP A 361 -32.08 -11.46 -7.93
CA ASP A 361 -32.59 -11.79 -9.26
C ASP A 361 -31.59 -12.58 -10.09
N ARG A 362 -30.30 -12.17 -10.04
CA ARG A 362 -29.24 -12.87 -10.79
C ARG A 362 -28.93 -14.24 -10.21
N LEU A 363 -28.87 -14.37 -8.90
CA LEU A 363 -28.67 -15.66 -8.25
C LEU A 363 -29.82 -16.61 -8.54
N ALA A 364 -31.07 -16.15 -8.47
CA ALA A 364 -32.25 -16.95 -8.80
C ALA A 364 -32.19 -17.47 -10.24
N ALA A 365 -31.91 -16.58 -11.22
CA ALA A 365 -31.78 -16.98 -12.63
C ALA A 365 -30.64 -18.00 -12.84
N ARG A 366 -29.50 -17.80 -12.17
CA ARG A 366 -28.37 -18.72 -12.22
C ARG A 366 -28.73 -20.09 -11.65
N ILE A 367 -29.34 -20.14 -10.48
CA ILE A 367 -29.72 -21.37 -9.77
C ILE A 367 -30.77 -22.14 -10.59
N GLN A 368 -31.75 -21.48 -11.20
CA GLN A 368 -32.70 -22.15 -12.08
C GLN A 368 -32.01 -22.81 -13.28
N ARG A 369 -30.96 -22.19 -13.82
CA ARG A 369 -30.23 -22.69 -14.99
C ARG A 369 -29.23 -23.79 -14.67
N LYS A 370 -28.52 -23.69 -13.55
CA LYS A 370 -27.33 -24.50 -13.25
C LYS A 370 -27.38 -25.21 -11.90
N GLN A 371 -28.44 -25.00 -11.12
CA GLN A 371 -28.71 -25.61 -9.81
C GLN A 371 -27.73 -25.22 -8.69
N HIS A 372 -26.71 -24.42 -8.99
CA HIS A 372 -25.75 -23.89 -8.03
C HIS A 372 -25.36 -22.45 -8.38
N ALA A 373 -24.80 -21.73 -7.41
CA ALA A 373 -24.23 -20.40 -7.62
C ALA A 373 -23.15 -20.06 -6.60
N VAL A 374 -22.31 -19.07 -6.92
CA VAL A 374 -21.33 -18.49 -6.00
C VAL A 374 -21.55 -16.99 -5.85
N LEU A 375 -21.70 -16.53 -4.60
CA LEU A 375 -21.78 -15.12 -4.22
C LEU A 375 -20.53 -14.75 -3.43
N VAL A 376 -19.81 -13.72 -3.89
CA VAL A 376 -18.74 -13.07 -3.11
C VAL A 376 -19.23 -11.76 -2.54
N VAL A 377 -18.96 -11.53 -1.26
CA VAL A 377 -19.30 -10.29 -0.54
C VAL A 377 -18.03 -9.69 0.04
N ALA A 378 -17.69 -8.46 -0.32
CA ALA A 378 -16.61 -7.73 0.35
C ALA A 378 -17.07 -7.28 1.75
N GLU A 379 -16.20 -7.28 2.76
CA GLU A 379 -16.60 -6.88 4.13
C GLU A 379 -17.24 -5.47 4.18
N GLY A 380 -16.80 -4.58 3.29
CA GLY A 380 -17.35 -3.23 3.18
C GLY A 380 -18.83 -3.22 2.82
N ALA A 381 -19.30 -4.18 2.01
CA ALA A 381 -20.72 -4.32 1.69
C ALA A 381 -21.54 -4.67 2.94
N SER A 382 -21.06 -5.61 3.76
CA SER A 382 -21.65 -5.93 5.07
C SER A 382 -21.68 -4.69 5.99
N ALA A 383 -20.61 -3.89 5.99
CA ALA A 383 -20.56 -2.65 6.77
C ALA A 383 -21.59 -1.60 6.30
N ARG A 384 -21.79 -1.44 4.98
CA ARG A 384 -22.83 -0.55 4.42
C ARG A 384 -24.23 -1.04 4.80
N TRP A 385 -24.46 -2.35 4.76
CA TRP A 385 -25.72 -2.94 5.21
C TRP A 385 -26.01 -2.57 6.67
N ARG A 386 -25.04 -2.78 7.56
CA ARG A 386 -25.21 -2.42 8.99
C ARG A 386 -25.52 -0.93 9.17
N ALA A 387 -24.79 -0.06 8.49
CA ALA A 387 -24.98 1.39 8.59
C ALA A 387 -26.35 1.86 8.09
N ALA A 388 -26.92 1.18 7.10
CA ALA A 388 -28.27 1.47 6.60
C ALA A 388 -29.37 0.92 7.52
N THR A 389 -29.13 -0.21 8.19
CA THR A 389 -30.13 -0.90 9.03
C THR A 389 -30.21 -0.35 10.46
N PHE A 390 -29.06 -0.01 11.06
CA PHE A 390 -28.99 0.41 12.46
C PHE A 390 -28.62 1.89 12.60
N LYS A 391 -29.26 2.59 13.55
CA LYS A 391 -28.89 3.98 13.91
C LYS A 391 -27.52 3.99 14.61
N HIS A 392 -26.79 5.11 14.48
CA HIS A 392 -25.52 5.34 15.20
C HIS A 392 -25.68 5.08 16.70
N GLY A 393 -24.82 4.22 17.27
CA GLY A 393 -24.75 3.98 18.73
C GLY A 393 -24.91 2.52 19.19
N GLN A 394 -25.29 1.58 18.32
CA GLN A 394 -25.30 0.14 18.62
C GLN A 394 -24.10 -0.53 17.93
N ALA A 395 -22.87 -0.34 18.43
CA ALA A 395 -21.65 -0.50 17.60
C ALA A 395 -20.86 -1.82 17.73
N ASP A 396 -21.18 -2.74 18.65
CA ASP A 396 -20.22 -3.81 19.00
C ASP A 396 -20.28 -5.12 18.21
N LEU A 397 -20.96 -5.16 17.06
CA LEU A 397 -21.31 -6.44 16.42
C LEU A 397 -20.93 -6.49 14.92
N LYS A 398 -19.64 -6.37 14.60
CA LYS A 398 -19.15 -6.67 13.23
C LYS A 398 -19.58 -8.06 12.76
N ALA A 399 -19.64 -9.05 13.67
CA ALA A 399 -20.09 -10.40 13.38
C ALA A 399 -21.55 -10.47 12.90
N GLU A 400 -22.41 -9.52 13.33
CA GLU A 400 -23.81 -9.46 12.89
C GLU A 400 -23.98 -8.84 11.51
N ALA A 401 -23.07 -7.98 11.07
CA ALA A 401 -23.23 -7.25 9.81
C ALA A 401 -23.28 -8.19 8.60
N PHE A 402 -22.34 -9.13 8.53
CA PHE A 402 -22.30 -10.11 7.46
C PHE A 402 -23.47 -11.10 7.56
N ALA A 403 -23.71 -11.66 8.76
CA ALA A 403 -24.82 -12.58 8.98
C ALA A 403 -26.18 -11.96 8.63
N GLY A 404 -26.40 -10.68 8.95
CA GLY A 404 -27.63 -9.96 8.66
C GLY A 404 -27.82 -9.67 7.16
N LEU A 405 -26.76 -9.24 6.47
CA LEU A 405 -26.81 -9.07 5.00
C LEU A 405 -27.06 -10.40 4.30
N VAL A 406 -26.39 -11.46 4.74
CA VAL A 406 -26.60 -12.82 4.22
C VAL A 406 -28.04 -13.27 4.45
N ALA A 407 -28.57 -13.13 5.67
CA ALA A 407 -29.96 -13.48 5.97
C ALA A 407 -30.94 -12.76 5.04
N GLN A 408 -30.78 -11.44 4.86
CA GLN A 408 -31.62 -10.66 3.94
C GLN A 408 -31.56 -11.19 2.49
N ILE A 409 -30.35 -11.49 1.99
CA ILE A 409 -30.18 -12.03 0.64
C ILE A 409 -30.81 -13.42 0.53
N THR A 410 -30.57 -14.30 1.51
CA THR A 410 -31.05 -15.69 1.46
C THR A 410 -32.56 -15.79 1.60
N ASP A 411 -33.19 -14.94 2.41
CA ASP A 411 -34.64 -14.94 2.58
C ASP A 411 -35.34 -14.43 1.33
N ALA A 412 -34.85 -13.33 0.75
CA ALA A 412 -35.35 -12.81 -0.52
C ALA A 412 -35.14 -13.81 -1.67
N LEU A 413 -34.00 -14.51 -1.70
CA LEU A 413 -33.72 -15.54 -2.70
C LEU A 413 -34.66 -16.75 -2.58
N ARG A 414 -34.93 -17.24 -1.37
CA ARG A 414 -35.90 -18.34 -1.17
C ARG A 414 -37.29 -17.95 -1.66
N GLN A 415 -37.78 -16.77 -1.27
CA GLN A 415 -39.07 -16.27 -1.76
C GLN A 415 -39.11 -16.18 -3.29
N ARG A 416 -38.01 -15.71 -3.91
CA ARG A 416 -37.93 -15.60 -5.37
C ARG A 416 -37.91 -16.96 -6.08
N LEU A 417 -37.27 -17.96 -5.50
CA LEU A 417 -37.22 -19.33 -6.03
C LEU A 417 -38.54 -20.08 -5.82
N GLU A 418 -39.21 -19.88 -4.68
CA GLU A 418 -40.54 -20.45 -4.40
C GLU A 418 -41.64 -19.87 -5.29
N ALA A 419 -41.52 -18.59 -5.65
CA ALA A 419 -42.43 -17.95 -6.60
C ALA A 419 -42.22 -18.41 -8.05
N ASP A 420 -41.11 -19.08 -8.35
CA ASP A 420 -40.82 -19.61 -9.68
C ASP A 420 -41.61 -20.91 -9.93
N PRO A 421 -42.25 -21.12 -11.10
CA PRO A 421 -43.02 -22.33 -11.37
C PRO A 421 -42.23 -23.65 -11.23
N SER A 422 -40.92 -23.64 -11.45
CA SER A 422 -40.04 -24.81 -11.26
C SER A 422 -39.67 -25.05 -9.79
N GLY A 423 -39.92 -24.09 -8.90
CA GLY A 423 -39.49 -24.12 -7.50
C GLY A 423 -37.97 -24.11 -7.34
N PRO A 424 -37.46 -24.24 -6.10
CA PRO A 424 -36.03 -24.44 -5.86
C PRO A 424 -35.56 -25.82 -6.34
N PRO A 425 -34.28 -25.96 -6.76
CA PRO A 425 -33.72 -27.27 -7.09
C PRO A 425 -33.87 -28.29 -5.94
N PRO A 426 -34.02 -29.59 -6.25
CA PRO A 426 -34.11 -30.62 -5.21
C PRO A 426 -32.89 -30.62 -4.30
N GLY A 427 -33.12 -30.55 -2.99
CA GLY A 427 -32.05 -30.53 -1.99
C GLY A 427 -31.23 -29.24 -1.94
N PHE A 428 -31.72 -28.15 -2.57
CA PHE A 428 -31.00 -26.88 -2.62
C PHE A 428 -30.60 -26.39 -1.23
N GLY A 429 -29.30 -26.17 -1.05
CA GLY A 429 -28.71 -25.73 0.21
C GLY A 429 -27.96 -24.41 0.05
N ILE A 430 -27.71 -23.75 1.19
CA ILE A 430 -26.88 -22.55 1.24
C ILE A 430 -25.81 -22.78 2.30
N PHE A 431 -24.57 -22.47 1.98
CA PHE A 431 -23.49 -22.47 2.95
C PHE A 431 -22.66 -21.20 2.83
N VAL A 432 -22.01 -20.84 3.94
CA VAL A 432 -21.35 -19.54 4.10
C VAL A 432 -19.94 -19.77 4.63
N ASN A 433 -18.97 -19.04 4.10
CA ASN A 433 -17.57 -19.11 4.54
C ASN A 433 -16.95 -17.71 4.73
N GLN A 434 -16.13 -17.54 5.76
CA GLN A 434 -15.37 -16.33 6.06
C GLN A 434 -13.88 -16.67 6.20
N PRO A 435 -13.14 -16.96 5.11
CA PRO A 435 -11.78 -17.48 5.15
C PRO A 435 -10.70 -16.43 5.49
N ARG A 436 -11.08 -15.36 6.20
CA ARG A 436 -10.27 -14.19 6.52
C ARG A 436 -8.90 -14.51 7.13
N HIS A 437 -8.84 -15.51 8.00
CA HIS A 437 -7.61 -15.91 8.67
C HIS A 437 -6.71 -16.78 7.80
N LEU A 438 -7.29 -17.59 6.92
CA LEU A 438 -6.55 -18.40 5.96
C LEU A 438 -5.83 -17.49 4.96
N ILE A 439 -6.56 -16.55 4.37
CA ILE A 439 -6.02 -15.64 3.34
C ILE A 439 -4.88 -14.75 3.89
N ARG A 440 -5.07 -14.12 5.06
CA ARG A 440 -4.05 -13.19 5.59
C ARG A 440 -2.80 -13.88 6.13
N SER A 441 -2.88 -15.19 6.36
CA SER A 441 -1.78 -16.01 6.90
C SER A 441 -1.09 -16.82 5.80
N THR A 442 -1.40 -16.54 4.53
CA THR A 442 -0.69 -17.12 3.40
C THR A 442 0.72 -16.53 3.30
N PRO A 443 1.77 -17.35 3.08
CA PRO A 443 3.10 -16.87 2.73
C PRO A 443 3.05 -15.99 1.46
N PRO A 444 3.90 -14.97 1.33
CA PRO A 444 3.89 -14.11 0.15
C PRO A 444 4.26 -14.89 -1.12
N ASN A 445 3.57 -14.62 -2.21
CA ASN A 445 3.93 -15.13 -3.54
C ASN A 445 5.14 -14.39 -4.11
N THR A 446 5.62 -14.81 -5.28
CA THR A 446 6.80 -14.24 -5.94
C THR A 446 6.67 -12.74 -6.23
N PHE A 447 5.48 -12.28 -6.62
CA PHE A 447 5.22 -10.87 -6.91
C PHE A 447 5.34 -10.00 -5.64
N ASP A 448 4.69 -10.40 -4.56
CA ASP A 448 4.76 -9.66 -3.30
C ASP A 448 6.15 -9.75 -2.66
N ILE A 449 6.87 -10.87 -2.83
CA ILE A 449 8.28 -10.99 -2.41
C ILE A 449 9.14 -9.95 -3.14
N ASP A 450 9.03 -9.85 -4.47
CA ASP A 450 9.81 -8.90 -5.27
C ASP A 450 9.46 -7.45 -4.94
N LEU A 451 8.16 -7.14 -4.85
CA LEU A 451 7.67 -5.83 -4.46
C LEU A 451 8.21 -5.41 -3.08
N CYS A 452 8.18 -6.31 -2.08
CA CYS A 452 8.71 -6.04 -0.75
C CYS A 452 10.24 -5.87 -0.76
N LYS A 453 10.95 -6.70 -1.53
CA LYS A 453 12.41 -6.63 -1.69
C LYS A 453 12.86 -5.29 -2.25
N TYR A 454 12.28 -4.92 -3.37
CA TYR A 454 12.69 -3.72 -4.07
C TYR A 454 12.25 -2.47 -3.30
N THR A 455 11.01 -2.42 -2.80
CA THR A 455 10.53 -1.27 -2.03
C THR A 455 11.34 -1.07 -0.75
N GLY A 456 11.61 -2.14 0.02
CA GLY A 456 12.41 -2.04 1.25
C GLY A 456 13.83 -1.53 1.01
N LYS A 457 14.48 -1.98 -0.08
CA LYS A 457 15.76 -1.43 -0.53
C LYS A 457 15.65 0.08 -0.81
N LEU A 458 14.66 0.48 -1.59
CA LEU A 458 14.47 1.88 -2.00
C LEU A 458 14.08 2.80 -0.84
N MET A 459 13.37 2.29 0.17
CA MET A 459 13.10 3.03 1.41
C MET A 459 14.39 3.41 2.12
N VAL A 460 15.39 2.53 2.14
CA VAL A 460 16.70 2.81 2.74
C VAL A 460 17.45 3.87 1.96
N ASP A 461 17.53 3.72 0.64
CA ASP A 461 18.21 4.70 -0.23
C ASP A 461 17.56 6.09 -0.13
N THR A 462 16.22 6.13 -0.06
CA THR A 462 15.43 7.36 0.11
C THR A 462 15.71 8.03 1.46
N ALA A 463 15.75 7.24 2.54
CA ALA A 463 16.00 7.78 3.88
C ALA A 463 17.44 8.29 4.05
N LEU A 464 18.43 7.55 3.54
CA LEU A 464 19.83 7.97 3.59
C LEU A 464 20.11 9.21 2.74
N ALA A 465 19.36 9.41 1.64
CA ALA A 465 19.36 10.66 0.88
C ALA A 465 18.69 11.84 1.62
N GLY A 466 18.04 11.57 2.77
CA GLY A 466 17.46 12.57 3.66
C GLY A 466 16.03 12.98 3.32
N TYR A 467 15.36 12.28 2.39
CA TYR A 467 13.93 12.50 2.13
C TYR A 467 13.10 11.96 3.30
N THR A 468 12.17 12.78 3.80
CA THR A 468 11.32 12.46 4.96
C THR A 468 9.85 12.76 4.64
N GLU A 469 8.95 12.39 5.55
CA GLU A 469 7.49 12.51 5.39
C GLU A 469 6.96 11.90 4.07
N CYS A 470 7.56 10.78 3.64
CA CYS A 470 7.24 10.14 2.37
C CYS A 470 7.00 8.63 2.47
N SER A 471 6.37 8.07 1.45
CA SER A 471 6.22 6.63 1.21
C SER A 471 6.90 6.26 -0.10
N VAL A 472 7.51 5.08 -0.17
CA VAL A 472 8.01 4.53 -1.44
C VAL A 472 6.93 3.63 -2.04
N ASN A 473 6.38 4.02 -3.19
CA ASN A 473 5.28 3.32 -3.83
C ASN A 473 5.62 2.97 -5.28
N LEU A 474 5.12 1.84 -5.78
CA LEU A 474 5.05 1.58 -7.22
C LEU A 474 3.89 2.39 -7.80
N TRP A 475 4.16 3.27 -8.76
CA TRP A 475 3.17 4.13 -9.41
C TRP A 475 3.51 4.32 -10.89
N ASN A 476 2.52 4.10 -11.77
CA ASN A 476 2.71 4.06 -13.22
C ASN A 476 3.89 3.19 -13.66
N GLY A 477 4.12 2.05 -13.00
CA GLY A 477 5.25 1.16 -13.29
C GLY A 477 6.62 1.65 -12.82
N HIS A 478 6.70 2.80 -12.14
CA HIS A 478 7.92 3.35 -11.56
C HIS A 478 7.86 3.40 -10.04
N TYR A 479 8.96 3.09 -9.37
CA TYR A 479 9.05 3.31 -7.93
C TYR A 479 9.29 4.80 -7.66
N CYS A 480 8.38 5.39 -6.89
CA CYS A 480 8.32 6.82 -6.66
C CYS A 480 8.38 7.14 -5.16
N ILE A 481 8.92 8.30 -4.84
CA ILE A 481 8.85 8.90 -3.52
C ILE A 481 7.59 9.76 -3.47
N VAL A 482 6.58 9.31 -2.74
CA VAL A 482 5.26 9.94 -2.66
C VAL A 482 5.08 10.57 -1.28
N PRO A 483 4.77 11.87 -1.16
CA PRO A 483 4.52 12.50 0.13
C PRO A 483 3.40 11.82 0.92
N LEU A 484 3.56 11.66 2.24
CA LEU A 484 2.56 11.03 3.11
C LEU A 484 1.23 11.80 3.11
N GLU A 485 1.27 13.11 2.93
CA GLU A 485 0.05 13.92 2.75
C GLU A 485 -0.74 13.46 1.52
N ALA A 486 -0.06 13.11 0.42
CA ALA A 486 -0.69 12.66 -0.81
C ALA A 486 -1.25 11.23 -0.66
N THR A 487 -0.49 10.30 -0.09
CA THR A 487 -0.95 8.90 0.09
C THR A 487 -2.13 8.78 1.05
N THR A 488 -2.27 9.71 1.99
CA THR A 488 -3.32 9.71 3.02
C THR A 488 -4.49 10.65 2.73
N ALA A 489 -4.46 11.34 1.58
CA ALA A 489 -5.50 12.30 1.21
C ALA A 489 -6.84 11.62 0.93
N LYS A 490 -6.82 10.50 0.19
CA LYS A 490 -8.01 9.78 -0.24
C LYS A 490 -7.68 8.32 -0.49
N LEU A 491 -8.59 7.41 -0.14
CA LEU A 491 -8.46 6.01 -0.48
C LEU A 491 -8.83 5.75 -1.95
N ALA A 492 -8.06 4.88 -2.61
CA ALA A 492 -8.41 4.35 -3.92
C ALA A 492 -9.66 3.46 -3.82
N LYS A 493 -10.51 3.52 -4.84
CA LYS A 493 -11.78 2.77 -4.93
C LYS A 493 -11.89 2.10 -6.29
N VAL A 494 -12.63 1.00 -6.36
CA VAL A 494 -13.05 0.43 -7.64
C VAL A 494 -13.91 1.45 -8.36
N ASP A 495 -13.66 1.68 -9.65
CA ASP A 495 -14.58 2.43 -10.50
C ASP A 495 -15.64 1.47 -11.08
N PRO A 496 -16.92 1.57 -10.65
CA PRO A 496 -17.99 0.71 -11.16
C PRO A 496 -18.42 1.07 -12.59
N ALA A 497 -17.78 2.06 -13.24
CA ALA A 497 -17.92 2.37 -14.66
C ALA A 497 -16.74 1.88 -15.51
N SER A 498 -15.67 1.35 -14.90
CA SER A 498 -14.51 0.87 -15.64
C SER A 498 -14.83 -0.35 -16.50
N TYR A 499 -14.15 -0.49 -17.64
CA TYR A 499 -14.30 -1.65 -18.52
C TYR A 499 -13.94 -2.96 -17.80
N TYR A 500 -12.90 -2.95 -16.95
CA TYR A 500 -12.54 -4.10 -16.11
C TYR A 500 -13.66 -4.50 -15.14
N PHE A 501 -14.37 -3.53 -14.57
CA PHE A 501 -15.55 -3.85 -13.76
C PHE A 501 -16.70 -4.38 -14.61
N LEU A 502 -16.89 -3.87 -15.84
CA LEU A 502 -17.94 -4.33 -16.76
C LEU A 502 -17.70 -5.76 -17.25
N SER A 503 -16.44 -6.18 -17.47
CA SER A 503 -16.11 -7.52 -17.94
C SER A 503 -16.54 -8.62 -16.97
N MET A 504 -16.60 -8.33 -15.67
CA MET A 504 -17.22 -9.22 -14.67
C MET A 504 -18.68 -9.56 -14.98
N PHE A 505 -19.38 -8.67 -15.68
CA PHE A 505 -20.78 -8.86 -16.05
C PHE A 505 -20.97 -9.46 -17.45
N GLU A 506 -19.92 -9.56 -18.25
CA GLU A 506 -20.02 -10.07 -19.62
C GLU A 506 -20.46 -11.53 -19.68
N ARG A 507 -20.10 -12.34 -18.68
CA ARG A 507 -20.59 -13.72 -18.58
C ARG A 507 -22.11 -13.84 -18.37
N TYR A 508 -22.78 -12.76 -17.95
CA TYR A 508 -24.25 -12.74 -17.87
C TYR A 508 -24.90 -12.34 -19.20
N PHE A 509 -24.13 -11.78 -20.15
CA PHE A 509 -24.65 -11.34 -21.44
C PHE A 509 -24.69 -12.47 -22.47
N LEU A 510 -23.92 -13.54 -22.25
CA LEU A 510 -24.00 -14.72 -23.10
C LEU A 510 -25.40 -15.33 -22.97
N PRO A 511 -26.19 -15.36 -24.08
CA PRO A 511 -27.43 -16.10 -24.10
C PRO A 511 -27.12 -17.56 -23.79
N SER A 512 -28.05 -18.18 -23.07
CA SER A 512 -28.08 -19.61 -22.75
C SER A 512 -27.67 -20.51 -23.91
#